data_AF-Q30TL2-F1
#
_entry.id   AF-Q30TL2-F1
#
_cell.length_a   1.000
_cell.length_b   1.000
_cell.length_c   1.000
_cell.angle_alpha   90.00
_cell.angle_beta   90.00
_cell.angle_gamma   90.00
#
_symmetry.space_group_name_H-M   'P 1'
#
loop_
_entity.id
_entity.type
_entity.pdbx_description
1 polymer ?
#
loop_
_entity_poly.entity_id
_entity_poly.type
_entity_poly.pdbx_seq_one_letter_code
_entity_poly.pdbx_strand_id
1 'polypeptide(L)'
;MTINNTANAYTTYSTTKQLFSQENSATALSGFNNTTDIVTISDEAKAIAKEQEIKTRLDAIKIKPAVERTREEIEFVNSNDKRLSQISSKDYQTLTAEELDYQQKAGGFVNTMATLTSSEKALYNELVAKGDYEAASGMNLIALSRTGMEGQEVQLPNGQSFNPMNTEITAGNIRNFFQHMFVDPTGEMNRRFEALATYLEQSPTNKQS
;
A
#
# COMPACT_ATOMS: atom_id res chain seq x y z
N MET A 1 20.53 11.86 -62.26
CA MET A 1 19.19 12.39 -62.58
C MET A 1 18.63 12.98 -61.30
N THR A 2 18.30 14.28 -61.26
CA THR A 2 17.50 15.01 -60.23
C THR A 2 17.93 14.79 -58.74
N ILE A 3 18.69 15.65 -58.05
CA ILE A 3 18.67 17.12 -57.79
C ILE A 3 17.48 17.60 -56.91
N ASN A 4 17.81 18.17 -55.73
CA ASN A 4 17.23 19.33 -55.00
C ASN A 4 17.58 19.18 -53.50
N ASN A 5 18.46 19.95 -52.83
CA ASN A 5 18.63 21.43 -52.70
C ASN A 5 17.43 22.06 -51.94
N THR A 6 17.56 22.75 -50.80
CA THR A 6 18.33 23.98 -50.45
C THR A 6 18.87 23.97 -49.00
N ALA A 7 20.09 24.43 -48.64
CA ALA A 7 20.63 25.82 -48.57
C ALA A 7 19.94 26.70 -47.50
N ASN A 8 20.56 27.47 -46.59
CA ASN A 8 21.92 28.02 -46.35
C ASN A 8 22.22 28.09 -44.81
N ALA A 9 23.45 28.03 -44.26
CA ALA A 9 24.56 29.02 -44.21
C ALA A 9 24.12 30.40 -43.62
N TYR A 10 24.83 31.10 -42.71
CA TYR A 10 26.29 31.33 -42.50
C TYR A 10 26.59 31.57 -40.98
N THR A 11 27.67 31.07 -40.35
CA THR A 11 29.11 31.47 -40.37
C THR A 11 29.50 32.58 -39.36
N THR A 12 30.15 32.14 -38.26
CA THR A 12 31.34 32.67 -37.52
C THR A 12 31.87 34.10 -37.79
N TYR A 13 32.35 34.85 -36.80
CA TYR A 13 33.76 34.92 -36.30
C TYR A 13 33.88 36.08 -35.25
N SER A 14 34.92 36.31 -34.42
CA SER A 14 36.20 35.63 -34.05
C SER A 14 36.80 36.26 -32.77
N THR A 15 37.72 35.58 -32.08
CA THR A 15 38.45 36.04 -30.86
C THR A 15 39.69 36.91 -31.17
N THR A 16 39.98 37.96 -30.36
CA THR A 16 41.35 38.51 -30.22
C THR A 16 41.64 39.16 -28.85
N LYS A 17 42.94 39.22 -28.50
CA LYS A 17 43.57 39.84 -27.30
C LYS A 17 43.45 41.39 -27.32
N GLN A 18 43.83 42.22 -26.32
CA GLN A 18 45.02 42.16 -25.43
C GLN A 18 44.96 43.18 -24.26
N LEU A 19 45.87 43.04 -23.27
CA LEU A 19 46.07 43.90 -22.08
C LEU A 19 46.33 45.38 -22.38
N PHE A 20 45.92 46.28 -21.46
CA PHE A 20 46.74 47.38 -20.91
C PHE A 20 46.25 47.79 -19.50
N SER A 21 47.13 48.40 -18.69
CA SER A 21 46.92 48.74 -17.27
C SER A 21 46.91 50.26 -17.00
N GLN A 22 46.57 50.62 -15.75
CA GLN A 22 46.71 51.93 -15.04
C GLN A 22 45.51 52.90 -14.97
N GLU A 23 44.95 52.96 -13.76
CA GLU A 23 44.76 54.15 -12.90
C GLU A 23 44.24 55.48 -13.49
N ASN A 24 43.01 55.87 -13.14
CA ASN A 24 42.81 56.92 -12.12
C ASN A 24 41.36 57.12 -11.62
N SER A 25 41.22 57.19 -10.29
CA SER A 25 40.43 58.15 -9.51
C SER A 25 38.99 58.57 -9.90
N ALA A 26 38.03 57.95 -9.19
CA ALA A 26 36.91 58.58 -8.46
C ALA A 26 35.90 59.53 -9.15
N THR A 27 34.67 59.03 -9.31
CA THR A 27 33.45 59.73 -8.81
C THR A 27 32.40 58.72 -8.38
N ALA A 28 31.77 58.92 -7.22
CA ALA A 28 30.77 58.01 -6.68
C ALA A 28 29.37 58.30 -7.25
N LEU A 29 28.65 57.25 -7.67
CA LEU A 29 27.19 57.24 -7.80
C LEU A 29 26.66 55.90 -7.30
N SER A 30 25.76 55.97 -6.32
CA SER A 30 25.14 54.85 -5.63
C SER A 30 24.22 54.03 -6.55
N GLY A 31 24.34 52.70 -6.54
CA GLY A 31 23.39 51.83 -7.25
C GLY A 31 23.60 50.34 -6.99
N PHE A 32 22.80 49.78 -6.07
CA PHE A 32 22.54 48.35 -5.88
C PHE A 32 23.76 47.43 -5.68
N ASN A 33 24.01 47.09 -4.41
CA ASN A 33 24.68 45.85 -4.07
C ASN A 33 23.79 44.68 -4.55
N ASN A 34 24.12 44.09 -5.71
CA ASN A 34 23.68 42.73 -6.02
C ASN A 34 24.47 41.77 -5.14
N THR A 35 24.08 41.69 -3.86
CA THR A 35 24.37 40.51 -3.06
C THR A 35 23.63 39.36 -3.74
N THR A 36 24.35 38.54 -4.49
CA THR A 36 23.87 37.19 -4.81
C THR A 36 23.83 36.43 -3.49
N ASP A 37 22.74 36.57 -2.76
CA ASP A 37 22.43 35.71 -1.61
C ASP A 37 22.37 34.27 -2.12
N ILE A 38 23.45 33.54 -1.88
CA ILE A 38 23.54 32.12 -2.20
C ILE A 38 22.64 31.41 -1.19
N VAL A 39 21.36 31.25 -1.56
CA VAL A 39 20.38 30.49 -0.79
C VAL A 39 20.87 29.05 -0.65
N THR A 40 21.55 28.81 0.47
CA THR A 40 22.16 27.53 0.77
C THR A 40 21.08 26.65 1.38
N ILE A 41 20.54 25.72 0.58
CA ILE A 41 19.58 24.73 1.06
C ILE A 41 20.29 23.86 2.11
N SER A 42 19.78 23.85 3.33
CA SER A 42 20.33 23.04 4.43
C SER A 42 20.19 21.54 4.14
N ASP A 43 21.03 20.72 4.76
CA ASP A 43 21.00 19.28 4.51
C ASP A 43 19.74 18.60 5.07
N GLU A 44 19.12 19.19 6.10
CA GLU A 44 17.79 18.80 6.61
C GLU A 44 16.70 19.04 5.55
N ALA A 45 16.73 20.18 4.87
CA ALA A 45 15.77 20.49 3.80
C ALA A 45 15.92 19.53 2.60
N LYS A 46 17.16 19.14 2.26
CA LYS A 46 17.41 18.08 1.24
C LYS A 46 16.91 16.71 1.70
N ALA A 47 17.10 16.37 2.97
CA ALA A 47 16.64 15.09 3.53
C ALA A 47 15.10 14.99 3.53
N ILE A 48 14.40 16.05 3.93
CA ILE A 48 12.93 16.12 3.88
C ILE A 48 12.42 16.01 2.44
N ALA A 49 13.03 16.71 1.50
CA ALA A 49 12.66 16.62 0.08
C ALA A 49 12.80 15.18 -0.45
N LYS A 50 13.90 14.49 -0.11
CA LYS A 50 14.14 13.09 -0.49
C LYS A 50 13.14 12.12 0.16
N GLU A 51 12.79 12.31 1.43
CA GLU A 51 11.79 11.46 2.09
C GLU A 51 10.39 11.66 1.49
N GLN A 52 10.04 12.89 1.10
CA GLN A 52 8.79 13.18 0.40
C GLN A 52 8.78 12.61 -1.04
N GLU A 53 9.90 12.63 -1.76
CA GLU A 53 10.04 11.93 -3.06
C GLU A 53 9.81 10.42 -2.92
N ILE A 54 10.50 9.79 -1.95
CA ILE A 54 10.35 8.36 -1.64
C ILE A 54 8.88 8.03 -1.31
N LYS A 55 8.24 8.79 -0.42
CA LYS A 55 6.84 8.62 -0.05
C LYS A 55 5.92 8.70 -1.28
N THR A 56 6.10 9.73 -2.10
CA THR A 56 5.28 9.94 -3.31
C THR A 56 5.42 8.75 -4.28
N ARG A 57 6.63 8.23 -4.47
CA ARG A 57 6.88 7.05 -5.31
C ARG A 57 6.32 5.76 -4.69
N LEU A 58 6.44 5.56 -3.38
CA LEU A 58 5.83 4.44 -2.67
C LEU A 58 4.30 4.44 -2.84
N ASP A 59 3.65 5.58 -2.66
CA ASP A 59 2.19 5.70 -2.75
C ASP A 59 1.70 5.46 -4.20
N ALA A 60 2.43 5.94 -5.20
CA ALA A 60 2.16 5.66 -6.61
C ALA A 60 2.26 4.16 -6.96
N ILE A 61 3.27 3.45 -6.44
CA ILE A 61 3.43 2.00 -6.65
C ILE A 61 2.33 1.21 -5.91
N LYS A 62 2.00 1.58 -4.68
CA LYS A 62 1.04 0.86 -3.83
C LYS A 62 -0.43 0.99 -4.27
N ILE A 63 -0.74 1.91 -5.19
CA ILE A 63 -2.06 2.01 -5.85
C ILE A 63 -2.19 0.99 -6.99
N LYS A 64 -1.09 0.58 -7.63
CA LYS A 64 -1.14 -0.41 -8.72
C LYS A 64 -1.58 -1.79 -8.20
N PRO A 65 -2.41 -2.53 -8.96
CA PRO A 65 -2.57 -3.97 -8.80
C PRO A 65 -1.22 -4.66 -8.78
N ALA A 66 -1.07 -5.70 -7.95
CA ALA A 66 0.22 -6.37 -7.77
C ALA A 66 0.82 -6.90 -9.08
N VAL A 67 -0.03 -7.40 -9.97
CA VAL A 67 0.32 -7.94 -11.30
C VAL A 67 0.83 -6.88 -12.29
N GLU A 68 0.62 -5.59 -12.00
CA GLU A 68 1.07 -4.46 -12.84
C GLU A 68 2.35 -3.78 -12.32
N ARG A 69 2.89 -4.23 -11.18
CA ARG A 69 4.11 -3.67 -10.58
C ARG A 69 5.33 -4.27 -11.26
N THR A 70 6.28 -3.42 -11.68
CA THR A 70 7.55 -3.93 -12.21
C THR A 70 8.43 -4.48 -11.09
N ARG A 71 9.46 -5.25 -11.45
CA ARG A 71 10.40 -5.79 -10.45
C ARG A 71 11.16 -4.66 -9.73
N GLU A 72 11.51 -3.60 -10.44
CA GLU A 72 12.16 -2.40 -9.89
C GLU A 72 11.24 -1.65 -8.92
N GLU A 73 9.91 -1.69 -9.13
CA GLU A 73 8.92 -1.12 -8.22
C GLU A 73 8.75 -1.96 -6.95
N ILE A 74 8.78 -3.29 -7.07
CA ILE A 74 8.76 -4.23 -5.93
C ILE A 74 10.05 -4.07 -5.11
N GLU A 75 11.22 -4.07 -5.76
CA GLU A 75 12.52 -3.83 -5.11
C GLU A 75 12.56 -2.45 -4.42
N PHE A 76 11.97 -1.42 -5.04
CA PHE A 76 11.86 -0.09 -4.43
C PHE A 76 10.98 -0.08 -3.18
N VAL A 77 9.80 -0.73 -3.20
CA VAL A 77 8.92 -0.84 -2.01
C VAL A 77 9.64 -1.58 -0.89
N ASN A 78 10.22 -2.75 -1.18
CA ASN A 78 10.93 -3.57 -0.20
C ASN A 78 12.11 -2.84 0.45
N SER A 79 12.79 -1.96 -0.29
CA SER A 79 13.98 -1.24 0.19
C SER A 79 13.68 0.07 0.92
N ASN A 80 12.49 0.67 0.71
CA ASN A 80 12.19 2.03 1.19
C ASN A 80 10.98 2.11 2.15
N ASP A 81 10.07 1.12 2.13
CA ASP A 81 8.89 1.13 2.99
C ASP A 81 9.21 0.63 4.41
N LYS A 82 9.67 1.57 5.25
CA LYS A 82 9.99 1.33 6.66
C LYS A 82 8.83 0.69 7.44
N ARG A 83 7.57 1.04 7.12
CA ARG A 83 6.38 0.50 7.80
C ARG A 83 6.13 -0.95 7.40
N LEU A 84 6.26 -1.28 6.11
CA LEU A 84 6.20 -2.67 5.65
C LEU A 84 7.29 -3.52 6.31
N SER A 85 8.53 -3.04 6.33
CA SER A 85 9.65 -3.74 6.98
C SER A 85 9.40 -4.00 8.48
N GLN A 86 8.85 -3.03 9.20
CA GLN A 86 8.46 -3.20 10.61
C GLN A 86 7.35 -4.23 10.78
N ILE A 87 6.30 -4.18 9.96
CA ILE A 87 5.17 -5.13 10.01
C ILE A 87 5.65 -6.55 9.70
N SER A 88 6.41 -6.75 8.63
CA SER A 88 6.93 -8.06 8.22
C SER A 88 8.00 -8.64 9.13
N SER A 89 8.45 -7.91 10.16
CA SER A 89 9.32 -8.44 11.23
C SER A 89 8.55 -9.06 12.41
N LYS A 90 7.22 -8.91 12.45
CA LYS A 90 6.34 -9.49 13.48
C LYS A 90 5.92 -10.92 13.11
N ASP A 91 5.41 -11.67 14.10
CA ASP A 91 4.65 -12.89 13.82
C ASP A 91 3.36 -12.50 13.08
N TYR A 92 3.12 -13.12 11.92
CA TYR A 92 1.93 -12.93 11.09
C TYR A 92 0.61 -13.07 11.89
N GLN A 93 0.56 -13.96 12.87
CA GLN A 93 -0.63 -14.19 13.70
C GLN A 93 -0.93 -13.03 14.67
N THR A 94 0.07 -12.20 14.96
CA THR A 94 -0.02 -11.05 15.88
C THR A 94 -0.34 -9.72 15.19
N LEU A 95 -0.47 -9.73 13.86
CA LEU A 95 -0.80 -8.52 13.09
C LEU A 95 -2.23 -8.08 13.34
N THR A 96 -2.43 -6.79 13.58
CA THR A 96 -3.77 -6.18 13.56
C THR A 96 -4.34 -6.13 12.14
N ALA A 97 -5.65 -5.94 12.01
CA ALA A 97 -6.33 -5.81 10.71
C ALA A 97 -5.75 -4.66 9.85
N GLU A 98 -5.29 -3.55 10.46
CA GLU A 98 -4.65 -2.45 9.70
C GLU A 98 -3.24 -2.83 9.23
N GLU A 99 -2.49 -3.57 10.04
CA GLU A 99 -1.15 -4.03 9.66
C GLU A 99 -1.21 -5.13 8.59
N LEU A 100 -2.21 -6.02 8.68
CA LEU A 100 -2.46 -7.05 7.68
C LEU A 100 -2.96 -6.43 6.36
N ASP A 101 -3.87 -5.44 6.41
CA ASP A 101 -4.28 -4.63 5.24
C ASP A 101 -3.06 -3.97 4.58
N TYR A 102 -2.23 -3.29 5.38
CA TYR A 102 -1.03 -2.62 4.90
C TYR A 102 -0.03 -3.60 4.28
N GLN A 103 0.23 -4.73 4.94
CA GLN A 103 1.15 -5.76 4.44
C GLN A 103 0.64 -6.38 3.14
N GLN A 104 -0.66 -6.71 3.05
CA GLN A 104 -1.24 -7.28 1.85
C GLN A 104 -1.16 -6.26 0.69
N LYS A 105 -1.61 -5.03 0.91
CA LYS A 105 -1.61 -3.97 -0.11
C LYS A 105 -0.20 -3.57 -0.57
N ALA A 106 0.73 -3.37 0.37
CA ALA A 106 2.10 -2.97 0.06
C ALA A 106 2.93 -4.12 -0.53
N GLY A 107 2.81 -5.33 0.03
CA GLY A 107 3.49 -6.54 -0.46
C GLY A 107 2.95 -7.08 -1.80
N GLY A 108 1.77 -6.64 -2.24
CA GLY A 108 1.18 -7.09 -3.50
C GLY A 108 0.39 -8.40 -3.39
N PHE A 109 -0.19 -8.66 -2.21
CA PHE A 109 -1.10 -9.78 -1.99
C PHE A 109 -2.56 -9.32 -2.12
N VAL A 110 -3.46 -10.29 -2.18
CA VAL A 110 -4.91 -10.06 -2.08
C VAL A 110 -5.21 -9.39 -0.74
N ASN A 111 -5.75 -8.17 -0.75
CA ASN A 111 -6.11 -7.45 0.48
C ASN A 111 -7.48 -7.93 1.00
N THR A 112 -7.47 -9.01 1.76
CA THR A 112 -8.67 -9.59 2.37
C THR A 112 -9.29 -8.62 3.38
N MET A 113 -8.46 -7.86 4.11
CA MET A 113 -8.92 -6.88 5.09
C MET A 113 -9.73 -5.73 4.48
N ALA A 114 -9.65 -5.47 3.17
CA ALA A 114 -10.52 -4.50 2.50
C ALA A 114 -12.01 -4.90 2.54
N THR A 115 -12.34 -6.19 2.67
CA THR A 115 -13.72 -6.72 2.67
C THR A 115 -14.37 -6.78 4.05
N LEU A 116 -13.67 -6.32 5.09
CA LEU A 116 -14.18 -6.26 6.46
C LEU A 116 -14.63 -4.85 6.83
N THR A 117 -15.81 -4.75 7.42
CA THR A 117 -16.33 -3.53 8.06
C THR A 117 -15.50 -3.13 9.28
N SER A 118 -15.67 -1.91 9.78
CA SER A 118 -14.94 -1.42 10.96
C SER A 118 -15.19 -2.25 12.22
N SER A 119 -16.41 -2.79 12.41
CA SER A 119 -16.74 -3.69 13.52
C SER A 119 -16.09 -5.07 13.36
N GLU A 120 -16.07 -5.62 12.15
CA GLU A 120 -15.38 -6.89 11.87
C GLU A 120 -13.85 -6.75 12.03
N LYS A 121 -13.26 -5.61 11.63
CA LYS A 121 -11.85 -5.30 11.92
C LYS A 121 -11.56 -5.17 13.41
N ALA A 122 -12.49 -4.59 14.18
CA ALA A 122 -12.38 -4.51 15.63
C ALA A 122 -12.45 -5.89 16.29
N LEU A 123 -13.37 -6.75 15.85
CA LEU A 123 -13.47 -8.15 16.28
C LEU A 123 -12.17 -8.92 15.97
N TYR A 124 -11.62 -8.79 14.75
CA TYR A 124 -10.35 -9.40 14.39
C TYR A 124 -9.21 -8.98 15.33
N ASN A 125 -9.09 -7.67 15.60
CA ASN A 125 -8.11 -7.15 16.54
C ASN A 125 -8.31 -7.67 17.97
N GLU A 126 -9.56 -7.84 18.41
CA GLU A 126 -9.89 -8.41 19.72
C GLU A 126 -9.45 -9.88 19.84
N LEU A 127 -9.69 -10.69 18.81
CA LEU A 127 -9.26 -12.09 18.74
C LEU A 127 -7.72 -12.20 18.79
N VAL A 128 -7.03 -11.42 17.97
CA VAL A 128 -5.55 -11.34 17.97
C VAL A 128 -5.01 -10.91 19.34
N ALA A 129 -5.61 -9.89 19.97
CA ALA A 129 -5.20 -9.42 21.30
C ALA A 129 -5.45 -10.44 22.42
N LYS A 130 -6.42 -11.34 22.27
CA LYS A 130 -6.69 -12.45 23.19
C LYS A 130 -5.82 -13.70 22.91
N GLY A 131 -5.07 -13.71 21.82
CA GLY A 131 -4.31 -14.89 21.36
C GLY A 131 -5.18 -15.97 20.72
N ASP A 132 -6.44 -15.66 20.37
CA ASP A 132 -7.34 -16.58 19.66
C ASP A 132 -7.07 -16.54 18.15
N TYR A 133 -5.87 -17.01 17.79
CA TYR A 133 -5.39 -17.00 16.40
C TYR A 133 -6.18 -17.98 15.50
N GLU A 134 -6.89 -18.96 16.08
CA GLU A 134 -7.77 -19.86 15.31
C GLU A 134 -9.04 -19.14 14.87
N ALA A 135 -9.72 -18.43 15.79
CA ALA A 135 -10.88 -17.60 15.43
C ALA A 135 -10.49 -16.43 14.52
N ALA A 136 -9.35 -15.77 14.77
CA ALA A 136 -8.82 -14.73 13.87
C ALA A 136 -8.52 -15.28 12.47
N SER A 137 -7.99 -16.51 12.38
CA SER A 137 -7.82 -17.21 11.10
C SER A 137 -9.16 -17.55 10.44
N GLY A 138 -10.20 -17.86 11.22
CA GLY A 138 -11.58 -18.01 10.72
C GLY A 138 -12.09 -16.73 10.05
N MET A 139 -11.84 -15.56 10.65
CA MET A 139 -12.18 -14.27 10.04
C MET A 139 -11.40 -14.01 8.75
N ASN A 140 -10.11 -14.37 8.72
CA ASN A 140 -9.30 -14.28 7.50
C ASN A 140 -9.84 -15.18 6.37
N LEU A 141 -10.38 -16.35 6.68
CA LEU A 141 -11.03 -17.22 5.70
C LEU A 141 -12.33 -16.60 5.16
N ILE A 142 -13.15 -15.97 6.01
CA ILE A 142 -14.34 -15.22 5.56
C ILE A 142 -13.94 -14.05 4.67
N ALA A 143 -12.94 -13.27 5.07
CA ALA A 143 -12.45 -12.14 4.29
C ALA A 143 -11.88 -12.59 2.93
N LEU A 144 -11.17 -13.72 2.89
CA LEU A 144 -10.72 -14.35 1.64
C LEU A 144 -11.91 -14.79 0.77
N SER A 145 -12.95 -15.36 1.38
CA SER A 145 -14.13 -15.85 0.66
C SER A 145 -14.96 -14.72 0.05
N ARG A 146 -15.10 -13.59 0.76
CA ARG A 146 -15.65 -12.33 0.23
C ARG A 146 -14.84 -11.80 -0.94
N THR A 147 -13.51 -11.83 -0.83
CA THR A 147 -12.62 -11.30 -1.87
C THR A 147 -12.65 -12.18 -3.13
N GLY A 148 -12.61 -13.50 -2.98
CA GLY A 148 -12.58 -14.43 -4.12
C GLY A 148 -13.87 -14.48 -4.95
N MET A 149 -15.02 -14.14 -4.35
CA MET A 149 -16.32 -14.14 -5.04
C MET A 149 -16.75 -12.76 -5.55
N GLU A 150 -16.07 -11.68 -5.16
CA GLU A 150 -16.32 -10.30 -5.63
C GLU A 150 -17.81 -9.86 -5.61
N GLY A 151 -18.59 -10.37 -4.64
CA GLY A 151 -20.02 -10.08 -4.52
C GLY A 151 -20.96 -10.94 -5.38
N GLN A 152 -20.46 -12.00 -6.03
CA GLN A 152 -21.30 -13.04 -6.64
C GLN A 152 -22.03 -13.89 -5.58
N GLU A 153 -23.20 -14.42 -5.95
CA GLU A 153 -23.85 -15.45 -5.15
C GLU A 153 -23.18 -16.80 -5.35
N VAL A 154 -23.00 -17.53 -4.25
CA VAL A 154 -22.42 -18.87 -4.20
C VAL A 154 -23.53 -19.86 -3.96
N GLN A 155 -23.72 -20.80 -4.88
CA GLN A 155 -24.59 -21.96 -4.67
C GLN A 155 -23.82 -23.04 -3.91
N LEU A 156 -24.37 -23.46 -2.78
CA LEU A 156 -23.80 -24.47 -1.90
C LEU A 156 -24.24 -25.89 -2.30
N PRO A 157 -23.51 -26.95 -1.88
CA PRO A 157 -23.86 -28.34 -2.18
C PRO A 157 -25.24 -28.79 -1.67
N ASN A 158 -25.80 -28.09 -0.68
CA ASN A 158 -27.14 -28.33 -0.14
C ASN A 158 -28.27 -27.64 -0.93
N GLY A 159 -27.95 -26.93 -2.02
CA GLY A 159 -28.89 -26.22 -2.88
C GLY A 159 -29.24 -24.80 -2.43
N GLN A 160 -28.78 -24.35 -1.26
CA GLN A 160 -28.92 -22.95 -0.84
C GLN A 160 -27.96 -22.05 -1.62
N SER A 161 -28.33 -20.79 -1.82
CA SER A 161 -27.43 -19.75 -2.33
C SER A 161 -27.30 -18.63 -1.31
N PHE A 162 -26.12 -18.02 -1.24
CA PHE A 162 -25.87 -16.84 -0.41
C PHE A 162 -24.80 -15.93 -1.03
N ASN A 163 -24.73 -14.68 -0.60
CA ASN A 163 -23.70 -13.74 -1.02
C ASN A 163 -22.70 -13.49 0.12
N PRO A 164 -21.44 -13.97 0.03
CA PRO A 164 -20.45 -13.81 1.10
C PRO A 164 -20.21 -12.35 1.51
N MET A 165 -20.27 -11.41 0.54
CA MET A 165 -20.00 -9.98 0.76
C MET A 165 -21.06 -9.33 1.66
N ASN A 166 -22.32 -9.73 1.50
CA ASN A 166 -23.46 -9.16 2.21
C ASN A 166 -23.90 -9.99 3.43
N THR A 167 -23.29 -11.15 3.66
CA THR A 167 -23.64 -12.04 4.76
C THR A 167 -22.85 -11.68 6.02
N GLU A 168 -23.59 -11.44 7.11
CA GLU A 168 -23.04 -11.07 8.40
C GLU A 168 -22.25 -12.22 9.05
N ILE A 169 -21.17 -11.88 9.75
CA ILE A 169 -20.32 -12.84 10.48
C ILE A 169 -21.00 -13.19 11.82
N THR A 170 -21.92 -14.16 11.76
CA THR A 170 -22.58 -14.76 12.93
C THR A 170 -22.24 -16.25 13.01
N ALA A 171 -22.32 -16.85 14.20
CA ALA A 171 -22.06 -18.28 14.38
C ALA A 171 -22.96 -19.17 13.49
N GLY A 172 -24.22 -18.81 13.33
CA GLY A 172 -25.16 -19.49 12.43
C GLY A 172 -24.75 -19.38 10.95
N ASN A 173 -24.39 -18.17 10.48
CA ASN A 173 -23.97 -17.97 9.09
C ASN A 173 -22.61 -18.64 8.79
N ILE A 174 -21.71 -18.72 9.78
CA ILE A 174 -20.44 -19.43 9.63
C ILE A 174 -20.68 -20.91 9.36
N ARG A 175 -21.49 -21.58 10.18
CA ARG A 175 -21.76 -23.02 10.06
C ARG A 175 -22.65 -23.37 8.86
N ASN A 176 -23.64 -22.53 8.56
CA ASN A 176 -24.58 -22.80 7.46
C ASN A 176 -24.05 -22.41 6.08
N PHE A 177 -23.10 -21.47 6.00
CA PHE A 177 -22.67 -20.90 4.71
C PHE A 177 -21.15 -20.85 4.53
N PHE A 178 -20.40 -20.14 5.40
CA PHE A 178 -18.97 -19.90 5.15
C PHE A 178 -18.10 -21.16 5.22
N GLN A 179 -18.40 -22.12 6.11
CA GLN A 179 -17.71 -23.41 6.17
C GLN A 179 -17.79 -24.20 4.85
N HIS A 180 -18.89 -24.07 4.11
CA HIS A 180 -19.10 -24.81 2.86
C HIS A 180 -18.41 -24.20 1.64
N MET A 181 -17.75 -23.03 1.78
CA MET A 181 -17.02 -22.39 0.69
C MET A 181 -15.65 -23.04 0.40
N PHE A 182 -15.13 -23.86 1.31
CA PHE A 182 -13.79 -24.43 1.21
C PHE A 182 -13.83 -25.95 1.25
N VAL A 183 -13.21 -26.60 0.25
CA VAL A 183 -13.01 -28.06 0.24
C VAL A 183 -11.74 -28.38 1.03
N ASP A 184 -11.89 -28.62 2.33
CA ASP A 184 -10.79 -28.97 3.22
C ASP A 184 -10.91 -30.41 3.76
N PRO A 185 -10.14 -31.37 3.21
CA PRO A 185 -10.11 -32.75 3.71
C PRO A 185 -9.33 -32.93 5.02
N THR A 186 -8.61 -31.90 5.50
CA THR A 186 -7.84 -31.95 6.76
C THR A 186 -8.65 -31.50 7.97
N GLY A 187 -9.67 -30.67 7.76
CA GLY A 187 -10.51 -30.10 8.82
C GLY A 187 -9.91 -28.88 9.54
N GLU A 188 -8.71 -28.43 9.15
CA GLU A 188 -8.06 -27.22 9.67
C GLU A 188 -8.90 -25.95 9.49
N MET A 189 -9.51 -25.77 8.31
CA MET A 189 -10.39 -24.64 8.01
C MET A 189 -11.68 -24.71 8.81
N ASN A 190 -12.27 -25.91 8.91
CA ASN A 190 -13.47 -26.14 9.72
C ASN A 190 -13.21 -25.85 11.21
N ARG A 191 -12.04 -26.24 11.76
CA ARG A 191 -11.67 -25.90 13.14
C ARG A 191 -11.59 -24.39 13.36
N ARG A 192 -11.00 -23.63 12.43
CA ARG A 192 -10.90 -22.16 12.50
C ARG A 192 -12.27 -21.48 12.42
N PHE A 193 -13.17 -21.99 11.57
CA PHE A 193 -14.55 -21.53 11.52
C PHE A 193 -15.32 -21.84 12.82
N GLU A 194 -15.16 -23.04 13.39
CA GLU A 194 -15.80 -23.40 14.67
C GLU A 194 -15.24 -22.60 15.85
N ALA A 195 -13.95 -22.30 15.88
CA ALA A 195 -13.36 -21.41 16.88
C ALA A 195 -14.02 -20.02 16.85
N LEU A 196 -14.14 -19.43 15.65
CA LEU A 196 -14.83 -18.15 15.48
C LEU A 196 -16.33 -18.22 15.83
N ALA A 197 -17.04 -19.25 15.40
CA ALA A 197 -18.46 -19.42 15.72
C ALA A 197 -18.68 -19.57 17.23
N THR A 198 -17.86 -20.37 17.90
CA THR A 198 -17.89 -20.59 19.35
C THR A 198 -17.61 -19.28 20.11
N TYR A 199 -16.60 -18.51 19.67
CA TYR A 199 -16.30 -17.21 20.24
C TYR A 199 -17.50 -16.24 20.15
N LEU A 200 -18.18 -16.21 19.01
CA LEU A 200 -19.33 -15.35 18.76
C LEU A 200 -20.55 -15.74 19.60
N GLU A 201 -20.73 -17.02 19.96
CA GLU A 201 -21.80 -17.50 20.84
C GLU A 201 -21.53 -17.18 22.33
N GLN A 202 -20.26 -17.18 22.71
CA GLN A 202 -19.82 -16.87 24.08
C GLN A 202 -19.76 -15.36 24.35
N SER A 203 -19.56 -14.55 23.30
CA SER A 203 -19.50 -13.10 23.36
C SER A 203 -20.81 -12.48 23.86
N PRO A 204 -20.80 -11.64 24.93
CA PRO A 204 -22.02 -11.10 25.54
C PRO A 204 -22.95 -10.35 24.58
N THR A 205 -22.40 -9.75 23.52
CA THR A 205 -23.09 -8.94 22.51
C THR A 205 -24.14 -9.72 21.72
N ASN A 206 -24.01 -11.04 21.60
CA ASN A 206 -24.93 -11.89 20.81
C ASN A 206 -26.01 -12.62 21.65
N LYS A 207 -26.09 -12.36 22.96
CA LYS A 207 -27.08 -13.03 23.85
C LYS A 207 -28.48 -12.40 23.81
N GLN A 208 -28.76 -11.53 22.84
CA GLN A 208 -30.08 -10.93 22.62
C GLN A 208 -30.40 -10.83 21.12
N SER A 209 -30.90 -11.92 20.55
CA SER A 209 -31.61 -12.00 19.28
C SER A 209 -32.67 -13.09 19.38
#